data_AF-A0A7W4BR85-F1
#
_entry.id   AF-A0A7W4BR85-F1
#
_cell.length_a   1.000
_cell.length_b   1.000
_cell.length_c   1.000
_cell.angle_alpha   90.00
_cell.angle_beta   90.00
_cell.angle_gamma   90.00
#
_symmetry.space_group_name_H-M   'P 1'
#
loop_
_entity.id
_entity.type
_entity.pdbx_description
1 polymer ?
#
loop_
_entity_poly.entity_id
_entity_poly.type
_entity_poly.pdbx_seq_one_letter_code
_entity_poly.pdbx_strand_id
1 'polypeptide(L)'
;MAYVDLNSIRANIADTLEDRDFTSIQERIAHFKAFTTDTVKANKLLKQKDNIQHESQPAQLKPFGGNHIKHRIPFALLDYIELVDWSGRHIDPKKKGHINKTMPKVLLTLNIEEAQWLESIQRFRQQYSNFAGSKQRLKQQAASNDVKWY
;
A
#
# COMPACT_ATOMS: atom_id res chain seq x y z
N MET A 1 5.53 -0.83 10.66
CA MET A 1 4.37 0.06 10.41
C MET A 1 3.07 -0.72 10.48
N ALA A 2 2.87 -1.75 9.64
CA ALA A 2 1.64 -2.57 9.59
C ALA A 2 1.11 -3.08 10.95
N TYR A 3 2.00 -3.52 11.84
CA TYR A 3 1.61 -3.93 13.19
C TYR A 3 0.85 -2.81 13.92
N VAL A 4 1.44 -1.61 14.01
CA VAL A 4 0.84 -0.46 14.71
C VAL A 4 -0.45 -0.02 14.02
N ASP A 5 -0.49 -0.06 12.69
CA ASP A 5 -1.67 0.28 11.90
C ASP A 5 -2.84 -0.71 12.11
N LEU A 6 -2.56 -1.93 12.57
CA LEU A 6 -3.56 -2.91 12.99
C LEU A 6 -3.82 -2.90 14.50
N ASN A 7 -3.26 -1.97 15.28
CA ASN A 7 -3.50 -1.94 16.73
C ASN A 7 -4.98 -1.76 17.04
N SER A 8 -5.64 -0.82 16.37
CA SER A 8 -7.05 -0.48 16.63
C SER A 8 -7.98 -1.64 16.31
N ILE A 9 -7.74 -2.32 15.18
CA ILE A 9 -8.42 -3.58 14.83
C ILE A 9 -8.18 -4.65 15.91
N ARG A 10 -6.92 -4.87 16.31
CA ARG A 10 -6.57 -5.92 17.28
C ARG A 10 -7.10 -5.66 18.68
N ALA A 11 -7.22 -4.39 19.05
CA ALA A 11 -7.81 -3.95 20.30
C ALA A 11 -9.35 -3.96 20.26
N ASN A 12 -9.95 -4.26 19.10
CA ASN A 12 -11.39 -4.28 18.89
C ASN A 12 -12.05 -2.92 19.17
N ILE A 13 -11.35 -1.84 18.82
CA ILE A 13 -11.87 -0.46 18.85
C ILE A 13 -12.24 0.03 17.44
N ALA A 14 -11.91 -0.75 16.42
CA ALA A 14 -12.07 -0.46 15.01
C ALA A 14 -12.46 -1.75 14.26
N ASP A 15 -13.38 -1.65 13.31
CA ASP A 15 -13.78 -2.76 12.43
C ASP A 15 -13.09 -2.68 11.06
N THR A 16 -12.66 -1.48 10.67
CA THR A 16 -12.03 -1.18 9.37
C THR A 16 -10.74 -0.39 9.51
N LEU A 17 -9.97 -0.31 8.40
CA LEU A 17 -8.77 0.54 8.36
C LEU A 17 -9.12 2.03 8.19
N GLU A 18 -10.37 2.33 7.86
CA GLU A 18 -10.90 3.67 7.64
C GLU A 18 -11.44 4.32 8.91
N ASP A 19 -11.66 3.53 9.96
CA ASP A 19 -12.15 4.01 11.25
C ASP A 19 -11.12 4.95 11.90
N ARG A 20 -11.62 6.03 12.51
CA ARG A 20 -10.79 7.15 12.98
C ARG A 20 -10.11 6.86 14.32
N ASP A 21 -9.07 6.05 14.28
CA ASP A 21 -8.32 5.62 15.46
C ASP A 21 -6.86 6.08 15.49
N PHE A 22 -6.57 7.23 14.87
CA PHE A 22 -5.27 7.91 14.89
C PHE A 22 -4.08 7.02 14.48
N THR A 23 -4.28 6.14 13.49
CA THR A 23 -3.21 5.32 12.91
C THR A 23 -2.66 5.94 11.64
N SER A 24 -1.42 5.59 11.30
CA SER A 24 -0.78 6.13 10.10
C SER A 24 -1.48 5.64 8.81
N ILE A 25 -2.06 4.45 8.83
CA ILE A 25 -2.84 3.94 7.69
C ILE A 25 -4.16 4.69 7.50
N GLN A 26 -4.83 5.04 8.61
CA GLN A 26 -6.08 5.79 8.58
C GLN A 26 -5.84 7.18 7.97
N GLU A 27 -4.80 7.89 8.40
CA GLU A 27 -4.43 9.20 7.82
C GLU A 27 -4.12 9.11 6.33
N ARG A 28 -3.36 8.07 5.92
CA ARG A 28 -3.03 7.84 4.51
C ARG A 28 -4.27 7.56 3.66
N ILE A 29 -5.19 6.72 4.15
CA ILE A 29 -6.45 6.42 3.48
C ILE A 29 -7.30 7.69 3.35
N ALA A 30 -7.45 8.46 4.43
CA ALA A 30 -8.24 9.69 4.42
C ALA A 30 -7.68 10.72 3.41
N HIS A 31 -6.36 10.91 3.40
CA HIS A 31 -5.71 11.82 2.46
C HIS A 31 -5.85 11.35 1.01
N PHE A 32 -5.71 10.05 0.77
CA PHE A 32 -5.89 9.46 -0.56
C PHE A 32 -7.33 9.63 -1.07
N LYS A 33 -8.34 9.42 -0.20
CA LYS A 33 -9.77 9.65 -0.53
C LYS A 33 -10.04 11.12 -0.88
N ALA A 34 -9.49 12.06 -0.11
CA ALA A 34 -9.64 13.48 -0.39
C ALA A 34 -9.01 13.84 -1.75
N PHE A 35 -7.76 13.41 -1.99
CA PHE A 35 -7.04 13.64 -3.23
C PHE A 35 -7.77 13.09 -4.47
N THR A 36 -8.28 11.86 -4.39
CA THR A 36 -9.03 11.24 -5.50
C THR A 36 -10.34 11.97 -5.77
N THR A 37 -11.08 12.36 -4.72
CA THR A 37 -12.32 13.13 -4.83
C THR A 37 -12.10 14.47 -5.53
N ASP A 38 -11.03 15.19 -5.15
CA ASP A 38 -10.71 16.49 -5.74
C ASP A 38 -10.26 16.35 -7.20
N THR A 39 -9.50 15.29 -7.52
CA THR A 39 -9.02 15.02 -8.88
C THR A 39 -10.17 14.69 -9.84
N VAL A 40 -11.13 13.87 -9.40
CA VAL A 40 -12.33 13.53 -10.18
C VAL A 40 -13.20 14.77 -10.41
N LYS A 41 -13.43 15.59 -9.38
CA LYS A 41 -14.21 16.84 -9.51
C LYS A 41 -13.56 17.85 -10.45
N ALA A 42 -12.23 17.86 -10.53
CA ALA A 42 -11.48 18.83 -11.33
C ALA A 42 -11.31 18.42 -12.81
N ASN A 43 -11.80 17.25 -13.26
CA ASN A 43 -11.57 16.70 -14.61
C ASN A 43 -10.09 16.78 -15.05
N LYS A 44 -9.16 16.67 -14.10
CA LYS A 44 -7.74 16.90 -14.35
C LYS A 44 -7.13 15.59 -14.85
N LEU A 45 -6.71 15.56 -16.12
CA LEU A 45 -5.89 14.46 -16.66
C LEU A 45 -4.66 14.28 -15.75
N LEU A 46 -4.47 13.06 -15.23
CA LEU A 46 -3.37 12.65 -14.36
C LEU A 46 -2.01 12.94 -15.03
N LYS A 47 -1.46 14.13 -14.82
CA LYS A 47 -0.14 14.52 -15.32
C LYS A 47 0.95 13.86 -14.46
N GLN A 48 1.67 12.92 -15.06
CA GLN A 48 2.85 12.19 -14.53
C GLN A 48 2.63 11.42 -13.20
N LYS A 49 2.67 10.07 -13.30
CA LYS A 49 2.51 9.08 -12.20
C LYS A 49 3.37 9.38 -10.95
N ASP A 50 4.55 9.99 -11.12
CA ASP A 50 5.46 10.27 -10.00
C ASP A 50 5.01 11.44 -9.11
N ASN A 51 4.33 12.45 -9.66
CA ASN A 51 3.83 13.59 -8.89
C ASN A 51 2.54 13.24 -8.12
N ILE A 52 1.71 12.38 -8.71
CA ILE A 52 0.44 11.90 -8.12
C ILE A 52 0.69 11.17 -6.81
N GLN A 53 1.79 10.42 -6.69
CA GLN A 53 2.13 9.71 -5.44
C GLN A 53 2.52 10.65 -4.30
N HIS A 54 2.98 11.88 -4.57
CA HIS A 54 3.36 12.80 -3.50
C HIS A 54 2.16 13.58 -2.96
N GLU A 55 1.32 14.12 -3.84
CA GLU A 55 0.12 14.88 -3.43
C GLU A 55 -0.99 13.99 -2.86
N SER A 56 -0.99 12.68 -3.16
CA SER A 56 -1.96 11.74 -2.59
C SER A 56 -1.60 11.28 -1.17
N GLN A 57 -0.51 11.79 -0.56
CA GLN A 57 0.00 11.33 0.73
C GLN A 57 0.11 12.47 1.76
N PRO A 58 -0.13 12.19 3.05
CA PRO A 58 -0.08 13.19 4.10
C PRO A 58 1.34 13.69 4.36
N ALA A 59 1.52 15.01 4.47
CA ALA A 59 2.83 15.65 4.61
C ALA A 59 3.56 15.32 5.93
N GLN A 60 2.82 14.96 6.98
CA GLN A 60 3.38 14.64 8.30
C GLN A 60 3.96 13.21 8.37
N LEU A 61 3.64 12.36 7.40
CA LEU A 61 4.12 10.98 7.37
C LEU A 61 5.18 10.79 6.30
N LYS A 62 6.16 9.93 6.58
CA LYS A 62 7.17 9.57 5.57
C LYS A 62 6.47 8.99 4.33
N PRO A 63 6.65 9.57 3.14
CA PRO A 63 5.91 9.16 1.95
C PRO A 63 6.45 7.84 1.41
N PHE A 64 5.55 7.06 0.83
CA PHE A 64 5.84 5.91 -0.01
C PHE A 64 6.36 6.36 -1.39
N GLY A 65 7.19 5.54 -2.02
CA GLY A 65 7.74 5.79 -3.35
C GLY A 65 8.66 4.69 -3.83
N GLY A 66 9.22 4.87 -5.03
CA GLY A 66 10.15 3.92 -5.63
C GLY A 66 11.47 3.76 -4.86
N ASN A 67 12.12 2.61 -5.03
CA ASN A 67 13.33 2.19 -4.30
C ASN A 67 14.50 3.18 -4.40
N HIS A 68 14.56 3.98 -5.48
CA HIS A 68 15.64 4.91 -5.75
C HIS A 68 15.39 6.33 -5.22
N ILE A 69 14.21 6.60 -4.64
CA ILE A 69 13.85 7.94 -4.17
C ILE A 69 14.29 8.10 -2.71
N LYS A 70 15.28 8.96 -2.49
CA LYS A 70 15.75 9.28 -1.13
C LYS A 70 14.62 9.82 -0.26
N HIS A 71 14.70 9.53 1.04
CA HIS A 71 13.73 9.94 2.07
C HIS A 71 12.31 9.37 1.92
N ARG A 72 12.10 8.36 1.07
CA ARG A 72 10.82 7.65 0.95
C ARG A 72 10.88 6.24 1.51
N ILE A 73 9.71 5.67 1.77
CA ILE A 73 9.56 4.24 2.05
C ILE A 73 9.55 3.52 0.69
N PRO A 74 10.49 2.59 0.42
CA PRO A 74 10.65 1.93 -0.87
C PRO A 74 9.57 0.85 -1.08
N PHE A 75 8.33 1.30 -1.24
CA PHE A 75 7.13 0.48 -1.37
C PHE A 75 6.00 1.35 -1.94
N ALA A 76 5.04 0.78 -2.66
CA ALA A 76 3.89 1.55 -3.12
C ALA A 76 2.86 1.72 -2.00
N LEU A 77 2.20 2.89 -1.96
CA LEU A 77 1.16 3.16 -0.96
C LEU A 77 -0.02 2.19 -1.07
N LEU A 78 -0.49 1.90 -2.29
CA LEU A 78 -1.64 1.03 -2.50
C LEU A 78 -1.33 -0.41 -2.11
N ASP A 79 -0.15 -0.91 -2.49
CA ASP A 79 0.32 -2.23 -2.08
C ASP A 79 0.43 -2.33 -0.55
N TYR A 80 0.83 -1.23 0.11
CA TYR A 80 0.86 -1.18 1.56
C TYR A 80 -0.53 -1.30 2.17
N ILE A 81 -1.48 -0.54 1.66
CA ILE A 81 -2.88 -0.56 2.12
C ILE A 81 -3.47 -1.96 1.92
N GLU A 82 -3.26 -2.59 0.76
CA GLU A 82 -3.71 -3.96 0.50
C GLU A 82 -3.07 -4.98 1.45
N LEU A 83 -1.75 -4.88 1.67
CA LEU A 83 -1.03 -5.76 2.57
C LEU A 83 -1.61 -5.69 3.99
N VAL A 84 -1.94 -4.49 4.48
CA VAL A 84 -2.48 -4.29 5.82
C VAL A 84 -3.93 -4.79 5.91
N ASP A 85 -4.78 -4.52 4.91
CA ASP A 85 -6.15 -5.06 4.83
C ASP A 85 -6.15 -6.58 4.81
N TRP A 86 -5.33 -7.17 3.95
CA TRP A 86 -5.16 -8.62 3.87
C TRP A 86 -4.71 -9.21 5.19
N SER A 87 -3.72 -8.59 5.84
CA SER A 87 -3.22 -9.02 7.15
C SER A 87 -4.29 -8.91 8.24
N GLY A 88 -5.05 -7.82 8.27
CA GLY A 88 -6.13 -7.60 9.24
C GLY A 88 -7.27 -8.62 9.14
N ARG A 89 -7.57 -9.09 7.93
CA ARG A 89 -8.56 -10.17 7.67
C ARG A 89 -8.08 -11.56 8.05
N HIS A 90 -6.77 -11.75 8.15
CA HIS A 90 -6.13 -13.02 8.50
C HIS A 90 -5.66 -13.06 9.96
N ILE A 91 -6.00 -12.06 10.77
CA ILE A 91 -5.91 -12.17 12.23
C ILE A 91 -6.82 -13.32 12.67
N ASP A 92 -6.29 -14.22 13.49
CA ASP A 92 -7.04 -15.38 14.00
C ASP A 92 -8.36 -14.91 14.64
N PRO A 93 -9.53 -15.43 14.23
CA PRO A 93 -10.84 -15.08 14.80
C PRO A 93 -10.94 -15.27 16.32
N LYS A 94 -10.07 -16.08 16.92
CA LYS A 94 -9.97 -16.24 18.39
C LYS A 94 -9.32 -15.04 19.09
N LYS A 95 -8.75 -14.09 18.35
CA LYS A 95 -8.22 -12.83 18.88
C LYS A 95 -9.35 -11.82 19.05
N LYS A 96 -9.11 -10.84 19.92
CA LYS A 96 -10.11 -9.86 20.36
C LYS A 96 -10.76 -9.09 19.21
N GLY A 97 -10.05 -8.78 18.14
CA GLY A 97 -10.59 -8.10 16.96
C GLY A 97 -9.85 -8.48 15.68
N HIS A 98 -10.59 -8.46 14.57
CA HIS A 98 -10.16 -8.82 13.22
C HIS A 98 -11.06 -8.13 12.18
N ILE A 99 -10.59 -8.00 10.94
CA ILE A 99 -11.42 -7.44 9.87
C ILE A 99 -12.31 -8.56 9.30
N ASN A 100 -13.63 -8.32 9.21
CA ASN A 100 -14.57 -9.31 8.68
C ASN A 100 -14.31 -9.58 7.19
N LYS A 101 -14.25 -10.86 6.80
CA LYS A 101 -14.06 -11.29 5.41
C LYS A 101 -15.21 -10.89 4.48
N THR A 102 -16.42 -10.69 5.00
CA THR A 102 -17.57 -10.23 4.22
C THR A 102 -17.50 -8.74 3.86
N MET A 103 -16.65 -7.98 4.55
CA MET A 103 -16.49 -6.56 4.29
C MET A 103 -15.77 -6.33 2.95
N PRO A 104 -16.15 -5.33 2.14
CA PRO A 104 -15.43 -5.00 0.92
C PRO A 104 -13.95 -4.74 1.20
N LYS A 105 -13.05 -5.14 0.28
CA LYS A 105 -11.63 -4.78 0.37
C LYS A 105 -11.49 -3.27 0.42
N VAL A 106 -10.59 -2.76 1.27
CA VAL A 106 -10.35 -1.31 1.41
C VAL A 106 -10.14 -0.63 0.05
N LEU A 107 -9.45 -1.27 -0.91
CA LEU A 107 -9.21 -0.71 -2.24
C LEU A 107 -10.50 -0.51 -3.05
N LEU A 108 -11.50 -1.38 -2.88
CA LEU A 108 -12.83 -1.21 -3.49
C LEU A 108 -13.56 -0.02 -2.86
N THR A 109 -13.47 0.13 -1.53
CA THR A 109 -14.04 1.27 -0.80
C THR A 109 -13.37 2.60 -1.16
N LEU A 110 -12.14 2.57 -1.67
CA LEU A 110 -11.42 3.74 -2.18
C LEU A 110 -11.86 4.17 -3.60
N ASN A 111 -12.86 3.49 -4.19
CA ASN A 111 -13.37 3.77 -5.53
C ASN A 111 -12.25 3.80 -6.60
N ILE A 112 -11.23 2.95 -6.43
CA ILE A 112 -10.20 2.73 -7.43
C ILE A 112 -10.84 1.82 -8.49
N GLU A 113 -11.11 2.38 -9.67
CA GLU A 113 -11.65 1.60 -10.79
C GLU A 113 -10.79 0.35 -11.03
N GLU A 114 -11.44 -0.81 -11.09
CA GLU A 114 -10.82 -2.12 -11.28
C GLU A 114 -9.84 -2.14 -12.46
N ALA A 115 -10.11 -1.34 -13.50
CA ALA A 115 -9.24 -1.17 -14.66
C ALA A 115 -7.88 -0.52 -14.35
N GLN A 116 -7.84 0.53 -13.52
CA GLN A 116 -6.59 1.19 -13.10
C GLN A 116 -5.79 0.31 -12.12
N TRP A 117 -6.48 -0.47 -11.30
CA TRP A 117 -5.88 -1.48 -10.44
C TRP A 117 -5.24 -2.61 -11.27
N LEU A 118 -5.97 -3.15 -12.26
CA LEU A 118 -5.49 -4.17 -13.19
C LEU A 118 -4.22 -3.72 -13.91
N GLU A 119 -4.14 -2.47 -14.37
CA GLU A 119 -2.93 -1.91 -14.98
C GLU A 119 -1.74 -1.90 -14.01
N SER A 120 -1.99 -1.57 -12.74
CA SER A 120 -0.95 -1.48 -11.70
C SER A 120 -0.41 -2.86 -11.33
N ILE A 121 -1.27 -3.88 -11.16
CA ILE A 121 -0.84 -5.25 -10.86
C ILE A 121 -0.21 -5.95 -12.07
N GLN A 122 -0.67 -5.67 -13.30
CA GLN A 122 -0.07 -6.21 -14.52
C GLN A 122 1.36 -5.67 -14.73
N ARG A 123 1.62 -4.44 -14.29
CA ARG A 123 2.95 -3.80 -14.37
C ARG A 123 3.76 -3.89 -13.07
N PHE A 124 3.24 -4.54 -12.04
CA PHE A 124 3.85 -4.73 -10.72
C PHE A 124 5.30 -5.24 -10.78
N ARG A 125 5.63 -6.08 -11.78
CA ARG A 125 6.99 -6.59 -12.01
C ARG A 125 7.84 -5.81 -13.02
N GLN A 126 7.26 -4.85 -13.74
CA GLN A 126 7.99 -4.03 -14.70
C GLN A 126 8.69 -2.83 -14.04
N GLN A 127 8.21 -2.39 -12.87
CA GLN A 127 8.78 -1.25 -12.13
C GLN A 127 9.57 -1.64 -10.86
N TYR A 128 9.43 -2.87 -10.36
CA TYR A 128 10.20 -3.38 -9.22
C TYR A 128 11.01 -4.61 -9.63
N SER A 129 12.22 -4.39 -10.15
CA SER A 129 13.19 -5.44 -10.41
C SER A 129 13.83 -5.90 -9.10
N ASN A 130 13.13 -6.70 -8.32
CA ASN A 130 13.70 -7.39 -7.17
C ASN A 130 13.45 -8.89 -7.33
N PHE A 131 14.52 -9.62 -7.65
CA PHE A 131 14.50 -11.06 -7.80
C PHE A 131 13.99 -11.72 -6.51
N ALA A 132 13.04 -12.65 -6.63
CA ALA A 132 12.53 -13.46 -5.53
C ALA A 132 12.70 -14.94 -5.87
N GLY A 133 13.36 -15.70 -5.00
CA GLY A 133 13.69 -17.11 -5.25
C GLY A 133 14.53 -17.70 -4.12
N SER A 134 14.89 -18.98 -4.24
CA SER A 134 15.79 -19.62 -3.27
C SER A 134 17.16 -18.92 -3.24
N LYS A 135 17.83 -18.97 -2.09
CA LYS A 135 19.18 -18.38 -1.90
C LYS A 135 20.15 -18.73 -3.03
N GLN A 136 20.10 -19.96 -3.52
CA GLN A 136 20.93 -20.43 -4.64
C GLN A 136 20.60 -19.70 -5.96
N ARG A 137 19.32 -19.56 -6.30
CA ARG A 137 18.89 -18.85 -7.51
C ARG A 137 19.18 -17.35 -7.45
N LEU A 138 19.03 -16.74 -6.27
CA LEU A 138 19.36 -15.34 -6.07
C LEU A 138 20.87 -15.08 -6.22
N LYS A 139 21.73 -15.98 -5.73
CA LYS A 139 23.18 -15.90 -5.92
C LYS A 139 23.60 -16.07 -7.39
N GLN A 140 22.98 -17.02 -8.10
CA GLN A 140 23.25 -17.23 -9.53
C GLN A 140 22.83 -16.02 -10.37
N GLN A 141 21.65 -15.47 -10.10
CA GLN A 141 21.15 -14.29 -10.79
C GLN A 141 21.97 -13.03 -10.45
N ALA A 142 22.46 -12.90 -9.22
CA ALA A 142 23.40 -11.84 -8.86
C ALA A 142 24.70 -11.92 -9.67
N ALA A 143 25.31 -13.12 -9.74
CA ALA A 143 26.52 -13.38 -10.50
C ALA A 143 26.34 -13.13 -12.01
N SER A 144 25.17 -13.45 -12.59
CA SER A 144 24.90 -13.21 -14.01
C SER A 144 24.67 -11.73 -14.35
N ASN A 145 24.40 -10.88 -13.36
CA ASN A 145 24.22 -9.44 -13.52
C ASN A 145 25.44 -8.63 -13.02
N ASP A 146 26.55 -9.30 -12.73
CA ASP A 146 27.80 -8.69 -12.21
C ASP A 146 27.62 -7.92 -10.87
N VAL A 147 26.58 -8.27 -10.11
CA VAL A 147 26.29 -7.69 -8.79
C VAL A 147 26.61 -8.71 -7.71
N LYS A 148 27.28 -8.30 -6.62
CA LYS A 148 27.49 -9.14 -5.43
C LYS A 148 26.56 -8.69 -4.32
N TRP A 149 25.78 -9.62 -3.77
CA TRP A 149 25.04 -9.43 -2.53
C TRP A 149 25.90 -9.96 -1.38
N TYR A 150 26.27 -9.07 -0.45
CA TYR A 150 27.12 -9.34 0.71
C TYR A 150 26.43 -10.26 1.72
#